data_AF-A0A9E1V547-F1
#
_entry.id   AF-A0A9E1V547-F1
#
_cell.length_a   1.000
_cell.length_b   1.000
_cell.length_c   1.000
_cell.angle_alpha   90.00
_cell.angle_beta   90.00
_cell.angle_gamma   90.00
#
_symmetry.space_group_name_H-M   'P 1'
#
loop_
_entity.id
_entity.type
_entity.pdbx_description
1 polymer ?
#
loop_
_entity_poly.entity_id
_entity_poly.type
_entity_poly.pdbx_seq_one_letter_code
_entity_poly.pdbx_strand_id
1 'polypeptide(L)'
;MNRKYANDYEIATQKDENGVEKQITVYRGDYYEVELNGEGIKKFRHYSLLLVGLMFLLHFGNGFLNVGGMYQFYIVFPYVIAFFPLLYMVSGAFKLPKEIRLFKRDEIELSFKQVENSSKIFLTLVGLLALGEVIFLSVFSMLLKVKQ
;
A
#
# COMPACT_ATOMS: atom_id res chain seq x y z
N MET A 1 -9.20 -16.31 -9.08
CA MET A 1 -7.96 -16.70 -8.39
C MET A 1 -6.78 -16.13 -9.16
N ASN A 2 -5.84 -15.42 -8.51
CA ASN A 2 -4.65 -14.91 -9.19
C ASN A 2 -3.75 -16.09 -9.56
N ARG A 3 -3.27 -16.16 -10.81
CA ARG A 3 -2.43 -17.28 -11.31
C ARG A 3 -1.19 -17.51 -10.43
N LYS A 4 -0.67 -16.46 -9.79
CA LYS A 4 0.47 -16.54 -8.88
C LYS A 4 0.29 -17.51 -7.71
N TYR A 5 -0.93 -17.66 -7.20
CA TYR A 5 -1.25 -18.51 -6.04
C TYR A 5 -1.95 -19.80 -6.44
N ALA A 6 -2.12 -20.06 -7.74
CA ALA A 6 -2.94 -21.18 -8.20
C ALA A 6 -2.43 -22.54 -7.70
N ASN A 7 -1.11 -22.66 -7.57
CA ASN A 7 -0.44 -23.88 -7.14
C ASN A 7 -0.61 -24.15 -5.63
N ASP A 8 -1.03 -23.16 -4.84
CA ASP A 8 -1.24 -23.34 -3.40
C ASP A 8 -2.62 -23.95 -3.10
N TYR A 9 -3.42 -24.25 -4.13
CA TYR A 9 -4.79 -24.77 -4.01
C TYR A 9 -4.98 -26.03 -4.84
N GLU A 10 -5.60 -27.04 -4.23
CA GLU A 10 -6.00 -28.28 -4.88
C GLU A 10 -7.52 -28.43 -4.88
N ILE A 11 -8.05 -29.10 -5.91
CA ILE A 11 -9.46 -29.50 -5.95
C ILE A 11 -9.56 -30.87 -5.28
N ALA A 12 -10.19 -30.91 -4.11
CA ALA A 12 -10.49 -32.14 -3.39
C ALA A 12 -11.97 -32.48 -3.52
N THR A 13 -12.30 -33.75 -3.69
CA THR A 13 -13.69 -34.23 -3.67
C THR A 13 -14.05 -34.60 -2.24
N GLN A 14 -15.01 -33.89 -1.64
CA GLN A 14 -15.55 -34.20 -0.32
C GLN A 14 -16.96 -34.77 -0.47
N LYS A 15 -17.24 -35.87 0.22
CA LYS A 15 -18.56 -36.51 0.23
C LYS A 15 -19.38 -35.93 1.38
N ASP A 16 -20.55 -35.38 1.06
CA ASP A 16 -21.56 -34.93 2.04
C ASP A 16 -22.12 -36.13 2.84
N GLU A 17 -22.74 -35.86 3.99
CA GLU A 17 -23.47 -36.83 4.83
C GLU A 17 -24.53 -37.61 4.02
N ASN A 18 -25.06 -37.00 2.96
CA ASN A 18 -26.02 -37.62 2.03
C ASN A 18 -25.36 -38.42 0.88
N GLY A 19 -24.03 -38.59 0.89
CA GLY A 19 -23.30 -39.33 -0.14
C GLY A 19 -23.04 -38.57 -1.44
N VAL A 20 -23.40 -37.29 -1.53
CA VAL A 20 -23.16 -36.43 -2.70
C VAL A 20 -21.73 -35.94 -2.71
N GLU A 21 -21.02 -36.15 -3.82
CA GLU A 21 -19.65 -35.67 -4.02
C GLU A 21 -19.64 -34.18 -4.40
N LYS A 22 -18.96 -33.36 -3.61
CA LYS A 22 -18.76 -31.93 -3.87
C LYS A 22 -17.26 -31.66 -4.05
N GLN A 23 -16.92 -31.01 -5.16
CA GLN A 23 -15.56 -30.50 -5.36
C GLN A 23 -15.38 -29.24 -4.49
N ILE A 24 -14.40 -29.28 -3.59
CA ILE A 24 -14.00 -28.18 -2.74
C ILE A 24 -12.56 -27.78 -3.05
N THR A 25 -12.28 -26.49 -3.02
CA THR A 25 -10.91 -25.97 -3.18
C THR A 25 -10.24 -25.92 -1.81
N VAL A 26 -9.18 -26.70 -1.63
CA VAL A 26 -8.43 -26.80 -0.37
C VAL A 26 -7.06 -26.15 -0.54
N TYR A 27 -6.66 -25.32 0.42
CA TYR A 27 -5.34 -24.70 0.43
C TYR A 27 -4.31 -25.68 0.99
N ARG A 28 -3.23 -25.89 0.24
CA ARG A 28 -2.11 -26.80 0.53
C ARG A 28 -0.76 -26.09 0.63
N GLY A 29 -0.72 -24.78 0.41
CA GLY A 29 0.51 -23.99 0.55
C GLY A 29 0.91 -23.76 2.02
N ASP A 30 2.01 -23.03 2.19
CA ASP A 30 2.53 -22.66 3.50
C ASP A 30 1.58 -21.70 4.22
N TYR A 31 1.51 -21.86 5.55
CA TYR A 31 0.81 -20.95 6.43
C TYR A 31 1.81 -20.06 7.18
N TYR A 32 1.38 -18.83 7.46
CA TYR A 32 2.19 -17.82 8.11
C TYR A 32 1.53 -17.39 9.41
N GLU A 33 2.34 -17.25 10.45
CA GLU A 33 1.95 -16.67 11.71
C GLU A 33 2.49 -15.23 11.80
N VAL A 34 1.72 -14.37 12.45
CA VAL A 34 2.13 -12.98 12.73
C VAL A 34 2.34 -12.85 14.22
N GLU A 35 3.49 -12.30 14.61
CA GLU A 35 3.88 -12.06 16.01
C GLU A 35 3.12 -10.89 16.64
N LEU A 36 1.78 -10.92 16.60
CA LEU A 36 0.90 -9.97 17.27
C LEU A 36 -0.01 -10.74 18.21
N ASN A 37 -0.71 -10.03 19.11
CA ASN A 37 -1.83 -10.59 19.85
C ASN A 37 -3.17 -10.06 19.27
N GLY A 38 -4.30 -10.66 19.68
CA GLY A 38 -5.60 -10.37 19.06
C GLY A 38 -6.04 -8.91 19.16
N GLU A 39 -5.58 -8.19 20.18
CA GLU A 39 -5.79 -6.74 20.28
C GLU A 39 -4.80 -5.96 19.39
N GLY A 40 -3.55 -6.41 19.34
CA GLY A 40 -2.46 -5.86 18.54
C GLY A 40 -2.78 -5.86 17.06
N ILE A 41 -3.41 -6.92 16.53
CA ILE A 41 -3.77 -6.97 15.10
C ILE A 41 -4.85 -5.95 14.74
N LYS A 42 -5.83 -5.74 15.63
CA LYS A 42 -6.88 -4.73 15.46
C LYS A 42 -6.31 -3.31 15.53
N LYS A 43 -5.44 -3.05 16.51
CA LYS A 43 -4.72 -1.77 16.65
C LYS A 43 -3.85 -1.50 15.43
N PHE A 44 -3.06 -2.47 15.00
CA PHE A 44 -2.20 -2.36 13.81
C PHE A 44 -3.01 -2.02 12.56
N ARG A 45 -4.11 -2.74 12.31
CA ARG A 45 -5.02 -2.42 11.20
C ARG A 45 -5.59 -1.00 11.32
N HIS A 46 -6.08 -0.63 12.50
CA HIS A 46 -6.69 0.68 12.74
C HIS A 46 -5.70 1.82 12.47
N TYR A 47 -4.50 1.76 13.06
CA TYR A 47 -3.46 2.76 12.85
C TYR A 47 -2.95 2.78 11.41
N SER A 48 -2.85 1.62 10.75
CA SER A 48 -2.48 1.57 9.33
C SER A 48 -3.52 2.29 8.46
N LEU A 49 -4.81 2.07 8.70
CA LEU A 49 -5.88 2.74 7.96
C LEU A 49 -5.90 4.26 8.23
N LEU A 50 -5.72 4.67 9.49
CA LEU A 50 -5.62 6.09 9.84
C LEU A 50 -4.43 6.75 9.15
N LEU A 51 -3.25 6.12 9.18
CA LEU A 51 -2.03 6.65 8.59
C LEU A 51 -2.17 6.78 7.07
N VAL A 52 -2.69 5.75 6.41
CA VAL A 52 -2.96 5.78 4.97
C VAL A 52 -3.99 6.85 4.61
N GLY A 53 -5.05 7.00 5.42
CA GLY A 53 -6.04 8.06 5.24
C GLY A 53 -5.42 9.45 5.36
N LEU A 54 -4.56 9.67 6.36
CA LEU A 54 -3.82 10.92 6.52
C LEU A 54 -2.88 11.18 5.33
N MET A 55 -2.10 10.18 4.90
CA MET A 55 -1.23 10.30 3.73
C MET A 55 -2.03 10.65 2.47
N PHE A 56 -3.21 10.06 2.29
CA PHE A 56 -4.10 10.38 1.18
C PHE A 56 -4.57 11.83 1.23
N LEU A 57 -5.07 12.29 2.38
CA LEU A 57 -5.51 13.68 2.56
C LEU A 57 -4.39 14.67 2.32
N LEU A 58 -3.18 14.41 2.84
CA LEU A 58 -2.02 15.28 2.64
C LEU A 58 -1.57 15.30 1.18
N HIS A 59 -1.51 14.14 0.53
CA HIS A 59 -1.07 14.04 -0.85
C HIS A 59 -2.04 14.77 -1.79
N PHE A 60 -3.35 14.56 -1.64
CA PHE A 60 -4.37 15.29 -2.41
C PHE A 60 -4.40 16.77 -2.05
N GLY A 61 -4.34 17.11 -0.77
CA GLY A 61 -4.32 18.48 -0.28
C GLY A 61 -3.19 19.29 -0.92
N ASN A 62 -2.00 18.69 -1.05
CA ASN A 62 -0.86 19.32 -1.71
C ASN A 62 -1.14 19.71 -3.17
N GLY A 63 -1.93 18.90 -3.90
CA GLY A 63 -2.30 19.19 -5.29
C GLY A 63 -3.21 20.41 -5.45
N PHE A 64 -3.91 20.82 -4.39
CA PHE A 64 -4.73 22.04 -4.39
C PHE A 64 -3.95 23.28 -3.94
N LEU A 65 -2.75 23.11 -3.38
CA LEU A 65 -1.89 24.22 -3.05
C LEU A 65 -1.27 24.76 -4.34
N ASN A 66 -1.49 26.04 -4.64
CA ASN A 66 -0.89 26.72 -5.78
C ASN A 66 0.59 27.03 -5.51
N VAL A 67 1.41 25.99 -5.39
CA VAL A 67 2.85 26.08 -5.17
C VAL A 67 3.53 26.22 -6.54
N GLY A 68 4.37 27.24 -6.72
CA GLY A 68 5.07 27.48 -7.99
C GLY A 68 5.92 26.30 -8.49
N GLY A 69 6.34 25.41 -7.58
CA GLY A 69 7.05 24.18 -7.93
C GLY A 69 6.19 23.18 -8.72
N MET A 70 4.86 23.19 -8.54
CA MET A 70 3.94 22.32 -9.27
C MET A 70 3.78 22.67 -10.75
N TYR A 71 4.46 23.71 -11.26
CA TYR A 71 4.58 23.95 -12.71
C TYR A 71 5.83 23.28 -13.32
N GLN A 72 6.72 22.72 -12.49
CA GLN A 72 7.95 22.09 -12.94
C GLN A 72 7.73 20.60 -13.19
N PHE A 73 8.03 20.13 -14.40
CA PHE A 73 7.81 18.74 -14.80
C PHE A 73 8.51 17.74 -13.87
N TYR A 74 9.75 18.03 -13.45
CA TYR A 74 10.52 17.17 -12.55
C TYR A 74 9.96 17.08 -11.13
N ILE A 75 9.00 17.93 -10.76
CA ILE A 75 8.26 17.88 -9.49
C ILE A 75 6.91 17.20 -9.70
N VAL A 76 6.15 17.60 -10.73
CA VAL A 76 4.82 17.06 -11.03
C VAL A 76 4.87 15.58 -11.40
N PHE A 77 5.88 15.15 -12.15
CA PHE A 77 5.96 13.76 -12.60
C PHE A 77 6.11 12.77 -11.42
N PRO A 78 7.07 12.95 -10.49
CA PRO A 78 7.10 12.15 -9.25
C PRO A 78 5.83 12.27 -8.41
N TYR A 79 5.21 13.45 -8.35
CA TYR A 79 3.94 13.67 -7.63
C TYR A 79 2.84 12.76 -8.15
N VAL A 80 2.57 12.78 -9.46
CA VAL A 80 1.52 11.97 -10.09
C VAL A 80 1.84 10.49 -9.99
N ILE A 81 3.11 10.11 -10.15
CA ILE A 81 3.51 8.69 -10.01
C ILE A 81 3.34 8.20 -8.57
N ALA A 82 3.57 9.04 -7.56
CA ALA A 82 3.39 8.69 -6.15
C ALA A 82 1.93 8.34 -5.80
N PHE A 83 0.96 8.80 -6.60
CA PHE A 83 -0.44 8.42 -6.41
C PHE A 83 -0.68 6.91 -6.58
N PHE A 84 0.03 6.23 -7.49
CA PHE A 84 -0.14 4.78 -7.71
C PHE A 84 0.23 3.93 -6.49
N PRO A 85 1.46 3.99 -5.93
CA PRO A 85 1.80 3.22 -4.74
C PRO A 85 0.90 3.60 -3.56
N LEU A 86 0.42 4.85 -3.45
CA LEU A 86 -0.57 5.24 -2.46
C LEU A 86 -1.90 4.46 -2.62
N LEU A 87 -2.44 4.33 -3.83
CA LEU A 87 -3.64 3.51 -4.09
C LEU A 87 -3.42 2.02 -3.78
N TYR A 88 -2.26 1.47 -4.16
CA TYR A 88 -1.92 0.08 -3.83
C TYR A 88 -1.79 -0.11 -2.31
N MET A 89 -1.22 0.87 -1.60
CA MET A 89 -1.12 0.85 -0.14
C MET A 89 -2.51 0.86 0.51
N VAL A 90 -3.43 1.69 0.01
CA VAL A 90 -4.85 1.70 0.45
C VAL A 90 -5.47 0.32 0.28
N SER A 91 -5.35 -0.30 -0.90
CA SER A 91 -5.88 -1.64 -1.13
C SER A 91 -5.28 -2.68 -0.17
N GLY A 92 -3.99 -2.60 0.14
CA GLY A 92 -3.35 -3.52 1.08
C GLY A 92 -3.83 -3.29 2.52
N ALA A 93 -3.95 -2.03 2.94
CA ALA A 93 -4.40 -1.67 4.28
C ALA A 93 -5.83 -2.15 4.55
N PHE A 94 -6.73 -2.05 3.56
CA PHE A 94 -8.09 -2.58 3.67
C PHE A 94 -8.14 -4.11 3.77
N LYS A 95 -7.13 -4.83 3.25
CA LYS A 95 -7.00 -6.29 3.33
C LYS A 95 -6.32 -6.79 4.59
N LEU A 96 -5.79 -5.91 5.45
CA LEU A 96 -5.18 -6.33 6.72
C LEU A 96 -6.15 -7.13 7.58
N PRO A 97 -5.72 -8.22 8.24
CA PRO A 97 -6.62 -9.03 9.05
C PRO A 97 -7.17 -8.30 10.28
N LYS A 98 -8.32 -8.77 10.77
CA LYS A 98 -9.00 -8.25 11.98
C LYS A 98 -8.82 -9.17 13.20
N GLU A 99 -8.33 -10.37 12.97
CA GLU A 99 -8.21 -11.47 13.92
C GLU A 99 -6.91 -12.22 13.68
N ILE A 100 -6.40 -12.89 14.70
CA ILE A 100 -5.22 -13.73 14.58
C ILE A 100 -5.65 -15.12 14.16
N ARG A 101 -4.98 -15.62 13.14
CA ARG A 101 -5.09 -16.98 12.63
C ARG A 101 -3.84 -17.30 11.81
N LEU A 102 -3.71 -18.55 11.41
CA LEU A 102 -2.77 -18.93 10.36
C LEU A 102 -3.22 -18.28 9.05
N PHE A 103 -2.35 -17.48 8.46
CA PHE A 103 -2.60 -16.76 7.22
C PHE A 103 -2.06 -17.52 6.03
N LYS A 104 -2.81 -17.49 4.93
CA LYS A 104 -2.32 -18.00 3.66
C LYS A 104 -1.32 -17.02 3.05
N ARG A 105 -0.51 -17.52 2.11
CA ARG A 105 0.49 -16.72 1.42
C ARG A 105 -0.10 -15.51 0.70
N ASP A 106 -1.23 -15.69 0.01
CA ASP A 106 -1.92 -14.63 -0.71
C ASP A 106 -2.45 -13.55 0.23
N GLU A 107 -2.97 -13.92 1.40
CA GLU A 107 -3.40 -12.98 2.43
C GLU A 107 -2.24 -12.11 2.94
N ILE A 108 -1.09 -12.71 3.27
CA ILE A 108 0.09 -11.96 3.74
C ILE A 108 0.66 -11.06 2.64
N GLU A 109 0.83 -11.58 1.43
CA GLU A 109 1.43 -10.83 0.33
C GLU A 109 0.54 -9.64 -0.10
N LEU A 110 -0.78 -9.84 -0.17
CA LEU A 110 -1.73 -8.81 -0.60
C LEU A 110 -2.16 -7.85 0.51
N SER A 111 -1.70 -8.05 1.75
CA SER A 111 -1.97 -7.16 2.87
C SER A 111 -0.67 -6.56 3.42
N PHE A 112 0.00 -7.23 4.36
CA PHE A 112 1.21 -6.74 5.03
C PHE A 112 2.32 -6.40 4.03
N LYS A 113 2.66 -7.33 3.13
CA LYS A 113 3.78 -7.12 2.21
C LYS A 113 3.47 -6.05 1.16
N GLN A 114 2.22 -6.00 0.70
CA GLN A 114 1.75 -4.96 -0.20
C GLN A 114 1.84 -3.58 0.47
N VAL A 115 1.35 -3.43 1.71
CA VAL A 115 1.46 -2.16 2.45
C VAL A 115 2.92 -1.77 2.63
N GLU A 116 3.78 -2.69 3.07
CA GLU A 116 5.21 -2.45 3.28
C GLU A 116 5.91 -1.98 2.00
N ASN A 117 5.74 -2.72 0.90
CA ASN A 117 6.38 -2.41 -0.38
C ASN A 117 5.86 -1.09 -0.95
N SER A 118 4.54 -0.89 -0.96
CA SER A 118 3.94 0.36 -1.43
C SER A 118 4.36 1.56 -0.57
N SER A 119 4.52 1.38 0.74
CA SER A 119 5.02 2.44 1.65
C SER A 119 6.44 2.86 1.28
N LYS A 120 7.33 1.90 1.03
CA LYS A 120 8.73 2.19 0.65
C LYS A 120 8.79 2.94 -0.69
N ILE A 121 8.04 2.48 -1.69
CA ILE A 121 8.00 3.15 -3.00
C ILE A 121 7.43 4.56 -2.88
N PHE A 122 6.32 4.72 -2.14
CA PHE A 122 5.69 6.02 -1.91
C PHE A 122 6.65 6.99 -1.20
N LEU A 123 7.32 6.54 -0.13
CA LEU A 123 8.28 7.33 0.61
C LEU A 123 9.44 7.82 -0.27
N THR A 124 9.98 6.95 -1.12
CA THR A 124 11.05 7.33 -2.07
C THR A 124 10.58 8.42 -3.04
N LEU A 125 9.38 8.29 -3.61
CA LEU A 125 8.86 9.27 -4.56
C LEU A 125 8.55 10.62 -3.91
N VAL A 126 7.95 10.61 -2.71
CA VAL A 126 7.70 11.84 -1.93
C VAL A 126 9.01 12.47 -1.49
N GLY A 127 10.04 11.68 -1.16
CA GLY A 127 11.37 12.20 -0.86
C GLY A 127 12.01 12.91 -2.05
N LEU A 128 11.92 12.33 -3.26
CA LEU A 128 12.39 12.97 -4.49
C LEU A 128 11.63 14.27 -4.80
N LEU A 129 10.31 14.27 -4.57
CA LEU A 129 9.48 15.46 -4.71
C LEU A 129 9.93 16.58 -3.76
N ALA A 130 10.09 16.27 -2.47
CA ALA A 130 10.54 17.23 -1.47
C ALA A 130 11.93 17.82 -1.81
N LEU A 131 12.86 16.98 -2.29
CA LEU A 131 14.17 17.45 -2.77
C LEU A 131 14.04 18.40 -3.98
N GLY A 132 13.17 18.05 -4.94
CA GLY A 132 12.89 18.90 -6.10
C GLY A 132 12.32 20.27 -5.71
N GLU A 133 11.41 20.31 -4.74
CA GLU A 133 10.85 21.55 -4.20
C GLU A 133 11.92 22.41 -3.51
N VAL A 134 12.78 21.82 -2.69
CA VAL A 134 13.89 22.54 -2.02
C VAL A 134 14.86 23.15 -3.04
N ILE A 135 15.20 22.41 -4.10
CA ILE A 135 16.06 22.91 -5.18
C ILE A 135 15.38 24.08 -5.90
N PHE A 136 14.10 23.92 -6.26
CA PHE A 136 13.32 24.96 -6.94
C PHE A 136 13.29 26.25 -6.11
N LEU A 137 12.97 26.17 -4.82
CA LEU A 137 12.91 27.33 -3.93
C LEU A 137 14.28 28.01 -3.77
N SER A 138 15.36 27.23 -3.70
CA SER A 138 16.72 27.76 -3.56
C SER A 138 17.15 28.56 -4.79
N VAL A 139 16.92 28.01 -6.00
CA VAL A 139 17.22 28.69 -7.27
C VAL A 139 16.34 29.93 -7.44
N PHE A 140 15.04 29.81 -7.17
CA PHE A 140 14.09 30.91 -7.28
C PHE A 140 14.46 32.08 -6.35
N SER A 141 14.82 31.78 -5.10
CA SER A 141 15.29 32.77 -4.12
C SER A 141 16.57 33.48 -4.58
N MET A 142 17.51 32.75 -5.19
CA MET A 142 18.74 33.33 -5.73
C MET A 142 18.45 34.31 -6.88
N LEU A 143 17.55 33.95 -7.80
CA LEU A 143 17.18 34.81 -8.93
C LEU A 143 16.49 36.12 -8.49
N LEU A 144 15.69 36.09 -7.42
CA LEU A 144 15.07 37.30 -6.87
C LEU A 144 16.10 38.27 -6.28
N LYS A 145 17.15 37.76 -5.64
CA LYS A 145 18.21 38.59 -5.04
C LYS A 145 19.09 39.29 -6.08
N VAL A 146 19.25 38.74 -7.28
CA VAL A 146 20.08 39.34 -8.35
C VAL A 146 19.37 40.49 -9.07
N LYS A 147 18.05 40.62 -8.91
CA LYS A 147 17.23 41.59 -9.64
C LYS A 147 16.99 42.92 -8.88
N GLN A 148 17.49 43.05 -7.66
CA GLN A 148 17.49 44.27 -6.84
C GLN A 148 18.83 44.97 -6.94
#